data_AF-A0A484MHF3-F1
#
_entry.id   AF-A0A484MHF3-F1
#
_cell.length_a   1.000
_cell.length_b   1.000
_cell.length_c   1.000
_cell.angle_alpha   90.00
_cell.angle_beta   90.00
_cell.angle_gamma   90.00
#
_symmetry.space_group_name_H-M   'P 1'
#
loop_
_entity.id
_entity.type
_entity.pdbx_description
1 polymer ?
#
loop_
_entity_poly.entity_id
_entity_poly.type
_entity_poly.pdbx_seq_one_letter_code
_entity_poly.pdbx_strand_id
1 'polypeptide(L)'
;MGFTMGLNMLLLMAMVATNILSLYHLSSNIQSQSSAPPLPPVPDHLLRQLQTIRATISHLTSLHQPNPPSSDKKASPAIPSDLLLYAHMSPIASACKDYPDLLHQYMNYTPFHLCPSDSAISESLILRGCHPLPRRRCFSRTTAAAPSSLPRNPFSTLPESSVIWKNYNCTGFGCLSKSNPQLGFDMKIEQSRFLSSKSDLDLSISQLFQIAKSAGSVIRLGLDVGGGTGTFAAQMKLQNVTVVTTTMNLGAPYSEAVALRGLVPLHVPLQQRLPVFDGVMDLVRCGHAVNRWIPVTMMEFLFYDVDRVLRGGGYFWLDHFFSKRLDLEKVYRPLIWKLGYKKVKWAVGNKTDSSGVKNQEVYLTALLQKPLSR
;
A
#
# COMPACT_ATOMS: atom_id res chain seq x y z
N MET A 1 84.79 -30.68 3.44
CA MET A 1 83.46 -30.25 3.92
C MET A 1 83.47 -28.80 4.44
N GLY A 2 84.04 -27.83 3.70
CA GLY A 2 84.14 -26.43 4.15
C GLY A 2 83.45 -25.39 3.26
N PHE A 3 83.12 -25.74 2.01
CA PHE A 3 82.64 -24.76 1.02
C PHE A 3 81.12 -24.52 1.09
N THR A 4 80.33 -25.55 1.45
CA THR A 4 78.86 -25.47 1.51
C THR A 4 78.33 -24.75 2.75
N MET A 5 79.02 -24.86 3.89
CA MET A 5 78.68 -24.10 5.10
C MET A 5 79.02 -22.61 4.98
N GLY A 6 80.11 -22.26 4.29
CA GLY A 6 80.48 -20.87 4.04
C GLY A 6 79.48 -20.12 3.16
N LEU A 7 78.97 -20.78 2.11
CA LEU A 7 77.96 -20.20 1.22
C LEU A 7 76.62 -19.97 1.93
N ASN A 8 76.19 -20.92 2.77
CA ASN A 8 74.96 -20.78 3.55
C ASN A 8 75.07 -19.66 4.61
N MET A 9 76.24 -19.50 5.25
CA MET A 9 76.47 -18.37 6.16
C MET A 9 76.49 -17.03 5.42
N LEU A 10 77.07 -16.97 4.22
CA LEU A 10 77.08 -15.74 3.41
C LEU A 10 75.66 -15.34 2.99
N LEU A 11 74.84 -16.30 2.58
CA LEU A 11 73.43 -16.08 2.22
C LEU A 11 72.59 -15.64 3.42
N LEU A 12 72.83 -16.23 4.60
CA LEU A 12 72.16 -15.84 5.84
C LEU A 12 72.53 -14.40 6.23
N MET A 13 73.82 -14.04 6.17
CA MET A 13 74.28 -12.68 6.47
C MET A 13 73.76 -11.66 5.46
N ALA A 14 73.66 -12.02 4.18
CA ALA A 14 73.05 -11.16 3.16
C ALA A 14 71.55 -10.94 3.42
N MET A 15 70.80 -11.98 3.80
CA MET A 15 69.38 -11.89 4.14
C MET A 15 69.13 -11.06 5.41
N VAL A 16 69.98 -11.20 6.42
CA VAL A 16 69.89 -10.40 7.64
C VAL A 16 70.24 -8.94 7.35
N ALA A 17 71.28 -8.67 6.55
CA ALA A 17 71.66 -7.31 6.18
C ALA A 17 70.58 -6.60 5.35
N THR A 18 69.93 -7.27 4.39
CA THR A 18 68.84 -6.68 3.60
C THR A 18 67.59 -6.41 4.44
N ASN A 19 67.27 -7.29 5.40
CA ASN A 19 66.17 -7.05 6.34
C ASN A 19 66.45 -5.89 7.30
N ILE A 20 67.68 -5.77 7.82
CA ILE A 20 68.08 -4.64 8.69
C ILE A 20 68.08 -3.32 7.90
N LEU A 21 68.58 -3.32 6.67
CA LEU A 21 68.56 -2.13 5.81
C LEU A 21 67.11 -1.72 5.45
N SER A 22 66.22 -2.68 5.23
CA SER A 22 64.79 -2.43 5.01
C SER A 22 64.10 -1.87 6.24
N LEU A 23 64.41 -2.39 7.44
CA LEU A 23 63.93 -1.86 8.72
C LEU A 23 64.45 -0.45 9.00
N TYR A 24 65.71 -0.17 8.67
CA TYR A 24 66.29 1.17 8.80
C TYR A 24 65.61 2.16 7.86
N HIS A 25 65.35 1.79 6.61
CA HIS A 25 64.61 2.62 5.64
C HIS A 25 63.14 2.84 6.04
N LEU A 26 62.49 1.84 6.64
CA LEU A 26 61.13 1.99 7.18
C LEU A 26 61.13 2.94 8.39
N SER A 27 62.10 2.78 9.29
CA SER A 27 62.23 3.61 10.50
C SER A 27 62.58 5.06 10.18
N SER A 28 63.45 5.31 9.20
CA SER A 28 63.85 6.67 8.81
C SER A 28 62.74 7.44 8.07
N ASN A 29 61.86 6.72 7.35
CA ASN A 29 60.70 7.33 6.68
C ASN A 29 59.54 7.63 7.64
N ILE A 30 59.45 6.95 8.79
CA ILE A 30 58.40 7.19 9.79
C ILE A 30 58.73 8.42 10.66
N GLN A 31 60.00 8.78 10.82
CA GLN A 31 60.43 9.89 11.70
C GLN A 31 60.53 11.27 11.01
N SER A 32 60.30 11.39 9.69
CA SER A 32 60.46 12.66 8.96
C SER A 32 59.15 13.36 8.55
N GLN A 33 57.99 12.96 9.06
CA GLN A 33 56.74 13.73 8.87
C GLN A 33 56.23 14.32 10.19
N SER A 34 56.90 15.39 10.61
CA SER A 34 56.28 16.42 11.45
C SER A 34 55.28 17.20 10.60
N SER A 35 54.05 17.35 11.13
CA SER A 35 52.85 18.04 10.62
C SER A 35 52.02 17.33 9.53
N ALA A 36 51.19 16.37 9.95
CA ALA A 36 49.99 15.96 9.20
C ALA A 36 48.75 16.74 9.69
N PRO A 37 47.86 17.23 8.80
CA PRO A 37 46.61 17.88 9.19
C PRO A 37 45.65 16.86 9.87
N PRO A 38 44.68 17.31 10.68
CA PRO A 38 43.76 16.40 11.36
C PRO A 38 43.01 15.56 10.31
N LEU A 39 42.95 14.25 10.56
CA LEU A 39 42.20 13.29 9.73
C LEU A 39 40.79 13.83 9.46
N PRO A 40 40.29 13.76 8.22
CA PRO A 40 38.94 14.21 7.93
C PRO A 40 37.95 13.41 8.80
N PRO A 41 36.93 14.08 9.38
CA PRO A 41 35.92 13.38 10.17
C PRO A 41 35.28 12.30 9.30
N VAL A 42 35.12 11.10 9.86
CA VAL A 42 34.47 9.98 9.17
C VAL A 42 33.13 10.50 8.63
N PRO A 43 32.90 10.44 7.30
CA PRO A 43 31.69 10.98 6.71
C PRO A 43 30.43 10.42 7.40
N ASP A 44 29.49 11.30 7.75
CA ASP A 44 28.29 10.93 8.50
C ASP A 44 27.48 9.80 7.84
N HIS A 45 27.57 9.66 6.51
CA HIS A 45 26.93 8.57 5.79
C HIS A 45 27.53 7.20 6.13
N LEU A 46 28.85 7.11 6.36
CA LEU A 46 29.54 5.90 6.79
C LEU A 46 29.22 5.58 8.25
N LEU A 47 29.15 6.59 9.12
CA LEU A 47 28.71 6.42 10.51
C LEU A 47 27.25 5.95 10.58
N ARG A 48 26.35 6.52 9.76
CA ARG A 48 24.96 6.07 9.65
C ARG A 48 24.86 4.67 9.06
N GLN A 49 25.67 4.32 8.05
CA GLN A 49 25.73 2.97 7.52
C GLN A 49 26.17 1.98 8.58
N LEU A 50 27.22 2.29 9.35
CA LEU A 50 27.71 1.45 10.43
C LEU A 50 26.68 1.31 11.56
N GLN A 51 25.97 2.38 11.93
CA GLN A 51 24.87 2.32 12.89
C GLN A 51 23.70 1.49 12.38
N THR A 52 23.37 1.59 11.08
CA THR A 52 22.30 0.81 10.45
C THR A 52 22.67 -0.66 10.35
N ILE A 53 23.91 -0.96 9.97
CA ILE A 53 24.48 -2.32 9.96
C ILE A 53 24.48 -2.89 11.38
N ARG A 54 24.91 -2.11 12.38
CA ARG A 54 24.91 -2.53 13.78
C ARG A 54 23.49 -2.78 14.32
N ALA A 55 22.53 -1.94 13.98
CA ALA A 55 21.12 -2.13 14.33
C ALA A 55 20.54 -3.38 13.66
N THR A 56 20.87 -3.60 12.39
CA THR A 56 20.44 -4.78 11.62
C THR A 56 21.06 -6.06 12.18
N ILE A 57 22.35 -6.06 12.51
CA ILE A 57 23.06 -7.18 13.13
C ILE A 57 22.47 -7.45 14.53
N SER A 58 22.22 -6.42 15.34
CA SER A 58 21.58 -6.57 16.66
C SER A 58 20.19 -7.19 16.56
N HIS A 59 19.41 -6.80 15.55
CA HIS A 59 18.08 -7.34 15.29
C HIS A 59 18.15 -8.80 14.80
N LEU A 60 19.12 -9.11 13.94
CA LEU A 60 19.35 -10.49 13.46
C LEU A 60 19.87 -11.40 14.57
N THR A 61 20.74 -10.90 15.47
CA THR A 61 21.22 -11.66 16.63
C THR A 61 20.14 -11.86 17.69
N SER A 62 19.22 -10.91 17.89
CA SER A 62 18.06 -11.14 18.76
C SER A 62 17.09 -12.18 18.20
N LEU A 63 17.02 -12.35 16.88
CA LEU A 63 16.24 -13.39 16.22
C LEU A 63 16.91 -14.77 16.26
N HIS A 64 18.22 -14.85 16.53
CA HIS A 64 19.02 -16.06 16.44
C HIS A 64 19.49 -16.64 17.79
N GLN A 65 19.09 -16.08 18.94
CA GLN A 65 19.43 -16.67 20.24
C GLN A 65 18.47 -17.83 20.60
N PRO A 66 18.93 -19.08 20.68
CA PRO A 66 18.24 -20.10 21.45
C PRO A 66 18.59 -19.87 22.93
N ASN A 67 17.58 -19.67 23.78
CA ASN A 67 17.77 -19.53 25.22
C ASN A 67 18.45 -20.79 25.82
N PRO A 68 19.53 -20.67 26.61
CA PRO A 68 19.96 -21.76 27.48
C PRO A 68 19.03 -21.85 28.71
N PRO A 69 18.87 -23.04 29.32
CA PRO A 69 18.00 -23.18 30.49
C PRO A 69 18.76 -22.79 31.75
N SER A 70 18.32 -21.72 32.44
CA SER A 70 18.39 -21.66 33.91
C SER A 70 17.65 -20.45 34.49
N SER A 71 16.76 -20.81 35.44
CA SER A 71 16.33 -20.09 36.65
C SER A 71 16.09 -18.57 36.61
N ASP A 72 14.83 -18.23 36.91
CA ASP A 72 14.38 -17.02 37.63
C ASP A 72 14.85 -15.67 37.10
N LYS A 73 14.26 -15.23 35.98
CA LYS A 73 14.09 -13.80 35.70
C LYS A 73 12.70 -13.53 35.14
N LYS A 74 12.00 -12.56 35.74
CA LYS A 74 10.75 -11.97 35.26
C LYS A 74 10.77 -11.90 33.73
N ALA A 75 9.87 -12.65 33.09
CA ALA A 75 9.72 -12.63 31.65
C ALA A 75 9.53 -11.18 31.20
N SER A 76 10.49 -10.66 30.44
CA SER A 76 10.23 -9.46 29.64
C SER A 76 9.03 -9.78 28.76
N PRO A 77 8.02 -8.89 28.65
CA PRO A 77 6.84 -9.19 27.87
C PRO A 77 7.29 -9.50 26.43
N ALA A 78 7.13 -10.76 26.02
CA ALA A 78 7.41 -11.18 24.66
C ALA A 78 6.53 -10.32 23.74
N ILE A 79 7.14 -9.70 22.74
CA ILE A 79 6.41 -8.88 21.76
C ILE A 79 5.29 -9.77 21.18
N PRO A 80 4.02 -9.37 21.27
CA PRO A 80 2.93 -10.13 20.67
C PRO A 80 3.24 -10.48 19.22
N SER A 81 3.14 -11.75 18.86
CA SER A 81 3.43 -12.27 17.50
C SER A 81 2.64 -11.52 16.41
N ASP A 82 1.45 -11.02 16.76
CA ASP A 82 0.56 -10.30 15.85
C ASP A 82 1.08 -8.92 15.46
N LEU A 83 1.87 -8.27 16.34
CA LEU A 83 2.51 -6.98 16.03
C LEU A 83 3.57 -7.13 14.94
N LEU A 84 4.32 -8.22 14.97
CA LEU A 84 5.32 -8.54 13.95
C LEU A 84 4.67 -8.96 12.63
N LEU A 85 3.53 -9.66 12.71
CA LEU A 85 2.79 -10.13 11.54
C LEU A 85 2.32 -8.98 10.65
N TYR A 86 1.69 -7.95 11.23
CA TYR A 86 1.23 -6.80 10.45
C TYR A 86 2.39 -6.05 9.77
N ALA A 87 3.51 -5.86 10.48
CA ALA A 87 4.69 -5.18 9.95
C ALA A 87 5.31 -5.91 8.74
N HIS A 88 5.21 -7.24 8.70
CA HIS A 88 5.64 -8.05 7.56
C HIS A 88 4.64 -8.03 6.39
N MET A 89 3.34 -7.91 6.68
CA MET A 89 2.27 -7.97 5.69
C MET A 89 1.99 -6.63 5.00
N SER A 90 2.08 -5.53 5.75
CA SER A 90 1.89 -4.16 5.27
C SER A 90 3.16 -3.31 5.52
N PRO A 91 4.31 -3.68 4.94
CA PRO A 91 5.54 -2.91 5.09
C PRO A 91 5.34 -1.51 4.52
N ILE A 92 5.54 -0.47 5.32
CA ILE A 92 5.57 0.91 4.81
C ILE A 92 6.87 1.07 4.04
N ALA A 93 6.80 1.06 2.70
CA ALA A 93 7.89 1.22 1.75
C ALA A 93 9.13 0.29 1.93
N SER A 94 9.22 -0.55 2.96
CA SER A 94 10.40 -1.38 3.19
C SER A 94 10.51 -2.52 2.18
N ALA A 95 9.41 -2.93 1.54
CA ALA A 95 9.43 -3.91 0.44
C ALA A 95 10.09 -3.37 -0.83
N CYS A 96 10.24 -2.05 -1.00
CA CYS A 96 10.95 -1.49 -2.17
C CYS A 96 12.39 -2.03 -2.29
N LYS A 97 13.04 -2.31 -1.14
CA LYS A 97 14.42 -2.82 -1.10
C LYS A 97 14.55 -4.22 -1.73
N ASP A 98 13.46 -4.98 -1.75
CA ASP A 98 13.42 -6.35 -2.25
C ASP A 98 13.25 -6.38 -3.79
N TYR A 99 13.06 -5.21 -4.41
CA TYR A 99 12.92 -5.04 -5.87
C TYR A 99 13.89 -3.97 -6.41
N PRO A 100 15.21 -4.16 -6.26
CA PRO A 100 16.22 -3.13 -6.56
C PRO A 100 16.23 -2.71 -8.03
N ASP A 101 16.02 -3.63 -8.97
CA ASP A 101 16.02 -3.31 -10.41
C ASP A 101 14.83 -2.43 -10.80
N LEU A 102 13.64 -2.77 -10.31
CA LEU A 102 12.43 -2.01 -10.55
C LEU A 102 12.49 -0.63 -9.87
N LEU A 103 13.05 -0.58 -8.66
CA LEU A 103 13.29 0.66 -7.94
C LEU A 103 14.34 1.52 -8.67
N HIS A 104 15.40 0.93 -9.22
CA HIS A 104 16.41 1.66 -9.99
C HIS A 104 15.80 2.27 -11.25
N GLN A 105 14.99 1.51 -11.99
CA GLN A 105 14.25 2.04 -13.14
C GLN A 105 13.31 3.18 -12.72
N TYR A 106 12.59 3.03 -11.59
CA TYR A 106 11.77 4.08 -11.03
C TYR A 106 12.59 5.30 -10.58
N MET A 107 13.80 5.14 -10.08
CA MET A 107 14.63 6.26 -9.61
C MET A 107 15.52 6.84 -10.71
N ASN A 108 15.43 6.32 -11.94
CA ASN A 108 16.15 6.84 -13.10
C ASN A 108 15.42 8.05 -13.70
N TYR A 109 15.69 9.22 -13.14
CA TYR A 109 15.19 10.50 -13.61
C TYR A 109 16.23 11.60 -13.39
N THR A 110 16.14 12.68 -14.16
CA THR A 110 16.97 13.88 -13.92
C THR A 110 16.28 14.78 -12.90
N PRO A 111 16.92 15.14 -11.77
CA PRO A 111 16.35 16.08 -10.81
C PRO A 111 15.97 17.41 -11.47
N PHE A 112 14.88 18.03 -11.00
CA PHE A 112 14.34 19.30 -11.48
C PHE A 112 13.87 19.31 -12.95
N HIS A 113 13.70 18.13 -13.55
CA HIS A 113 13.04 17.97 -14.85
C HIS A 113 11.67 17.29 -14.71
N LEU A 114 10.96 17.11 -15.83
CA LEU A 114 9.73 16.31 -15.86
C LEU A 114 10.03 14.85 -15.52
N CYS A 115 9.18 14.23 -14.71
CA CYS A 115 9.28 12.80 -14.44
C CYS A 115 9.07 11.97 -15.72
N PRO A 116 9.74 10.81 -15.86
CA PRO A 116 9.47 9.89 -16.94
C PRO A 116 8.00 9.44 -16.97
N SER A 117 7.51 8.99 -18.13
CA SER A 117 6.17 8.43 -18.27
C SER A 117 6.19 6.95 -17.93
N ASP A 118 6.16 6.63 -16.64
CA ASP A 118 6.39 5.29 -16.11
C ASP A 118 5.38 4.89 -15.02
N SER A 119 4.10 5.23 -15.24
CA SER A 119 3.02 4.84 -14.34
C SER A 119 2.96 3.32 -14.13
N ALA A 120 3.24 2.53 -15.17
CA ALA A 120 3.29 1.07 -15.05
C ALA A 120 4.35 0.59 -14.04
N ILE A 121 5.53 1.23 -13.98
CA ILE A 121 6.57 0.91 -13.00
C ILE A 121 6.11 1.31 -11.60
N SER A 122 5.47 2.48 -11.48
CA SER A 122 4.93 2.99 -10.22
C SER A 122 3.88 2.03 -9.63
N GLU A 123 2.90 1.63 -10.43
CA GLU A 123 1.85 0.67 -10.09
C GLU A 123 2.45 -0.69 -9.68
N SER A 124 3.43 -1.16 -10.45
CA SER A 124 4.14 -2.41 -10.23
C SER A 124 4.88 -2.42 -8.87
N LEU A 125 5.52 -1.31 -8.49
CA LEU A 125 6.14 -1.15 -7.17
C LEU A 125 5.09 -1.11 -6.05
N ILE A 126 4.03 -0.30 -6.20
CA ILE A 126 2.97 -0.16 -5.19
C ILE A 126 2.33 -1.51 -4.88
N LEU A 127 1.99 -2.30 -5.91
CA LEU A 127 1.40 -3.64 -5.75
C LEU A 127 2.33 -4.65 -5.09
N ARG A 128 3.64 -4.40 -5.10
CA ARG A 128 4.67 -5.20 -4.41
C ARG A 128 4.96 -4.71 -2.99
N GLY A 129 4.14 -3.81 -2.46
CA GLY A 129 4.29 -3.28 -1.09
C GLY A 129 5.23 -2.07 -1.01
N CYS A 130 5.69 -1.52 -2.13
CA CYS A 130 6.45 -0.27 -2.15
C CYS A 130 5.50 0.94 -2.11
N HIS A 131 4.74 1.07 -1.03
CA HIS A 131 3.84 2.20 -0.79
C HIS A 131 4.02 2.75 0.63
N PRO A 132 4.12 4.09 0.81
CA PRO A 132 4.21 5.10 -0.25
C PRO A 132 5.50 4.94 -1.07
N LEU A 133 5.44 5.31 -2.35
CA LEU A 133 6.61 5.28 -3.23
C LEU A 133 7.69 6.27 -2.72
N PRO A 134 8.98 5.97 -2.92
CA PRO A 134 10.05 6.93 -2.70
C PRO A 134 9.80 8.23 -3.46
N ARG A 135 9.94 9.38 -2.79
CA ARG A 135 9.71 10.68 -3.42
C ARG A 135 10.78 10.93 -4.47
N ARG A 136 10.35 11.31 -5.68
CA ARG A 136 11.24 11.77 -6.74
C ARG A 136 11.46 13.28 -6.64
N ARG A 137 12.63 13.74 -7.08
CA ARG A 137 12.97 15.17 -7.26
C ARG A 137 12.71 15.64 -8.69
N CYS A 138 11.68 15.10 -9.36
CA CYS A 138 11.22 15.52 -10.67
C CYS A 138 9.78 16.06 -10.56
N PHE A 139 9.34 16.84 -11.55
CA PHE A 139 8.00 17.41 -11.58
C PHE A 139 7.02 16.44 -12.25
N SER A 140 5.92 16.14 -11.57
CA SER A 140 4.85 15.30 -12.08
C SER A 140 4.31 15.83 -13.41
N ARG A 141 4.07 14.94 -14.37
CA ARG A 141 3.48 15.30 -15.65
C ARG A 141 2.01 15.64 -15.44
N THR A 142 1.59 16.82 -15.89
CA THR A 142 0.20 17.27 -15.89
C THR A 142 -0.26 17.54 -17.32
N THR A 143 -1.58 17.50 -17.55
CA THR A 143 -2.17 17.91 -18.83
C THR A 143 -2.39 19.42 -18.85
N ALA A 144 -2.11 20.07 -19.99
CA ALA A 144 -2.38 21.50 -20.16
C ALA A 144 -3.88 21.82 -20.29
N ALA A 145 -4.69 20.81 -20.63
CA ALA A 145 -6.14 20.92 -20.81
C ALA A 145 -6.93 20.52 -19.55
N ALA A 146 -6.41 20.85 -18.36
CA ALA A 146 -7.16 20.66 -17.13
C ALA A 146 -8.39 21.59 -17.11
N PRO A 147 -9.56 21.12 -16.63
CA PRO A 147 -10.73 21.98 -16.50
C PRO A 147 -10.45 23.14 -15.54
N SER A 148 -10.93 24.34 -15.86
CA SER A 148 -10.75 25.54 -15.01
C SER A 148 -11.55 25.51 -13.71
N SER A 149 -12.56 24.64 -13.61
CA SER A 149 -13.40 24.47 -12.43
C SER A 149 -13.88 23.03 -12.28
N LEU A 150 -14.23 22.64 -11.06
CA LEU A 150 -14.87 21.34 -10.79
C LEU A 150 -16.25 21.28 -11.46
N PRO A 151 -16.67 20.10 -11.97
CA PRO A 151 -18.01 19.96 -12.55
C PRO A 151 -19.08 20.10 -11.47
N ARG A 152 -20.19 20.77 -11.81
CA ARG A 152 -21.38 20.86 -10.95
C ARG A 152 -22.06 19.51 -10.81
N ASN A 153 -22.21 18.80 -11.93
CA ASN A 153 -22.75 17.44 -11.97
C ASN A 153 -21.59 16.43 -12.05
N PRO A 154 -21.38 15.55 -11.05
CA PRO A 154 -20.32 14.55 -11.07
C PRO A 154 -20.52 13.44 -12.12
N PHE A 155 -21.62 13.46 -12.89
CA PHE A 155 -21.91 12.57 -14.00
C PHE A 155 -21.87 13.29 -15.37
N SER A 156 -21.31 14.49 -15.46
CA SER A 156 -21.03 15.10 -16.77
C SER A 156 -20.01 14.28 -17.55
N THR A 157 -20.05 14.37 -18.89
CA THR A 157 -19.06 13.74 -19.77
C THR A 157 -17.63 14.12 -19.35
N LEU A 158 -16.75 13.12 -19.24
CA LEU A 158 -15.37 13.33 -18.83
C LEU A 158 -14.53 13.88 -20.00
N PRO A 159 -13.73 14.95 -19.78
CA PRO A 159 -12.90 15.52 -20.83
C PRO A 159 -11.68 14.63 -21.11
N GLU A 160 -11.60 14.07 -22.32
CA GLU A 160 -10.50 13.17 -22.72
C GLU A 160 -9.13 13.87 -22.76
N SER A 161 -9.11 15.16 -23.09
CA SER A 161 -7.88 15.97 -23.16
C SER A 161 -7.19 16.16 -21.80
N SER A 162 -7.90 15.91 -20.69
CA SER A 162 -7.37 16.05 -19.35
C SER A 162 -6.61 14.81 -18.85
N VAL A 163 -6.55 13.73 -19.65
CA VAL A 163 -5.87 12.47 -19.31
C VAL A 163 -4.64 12.23 -20.18
N ILE A 164 -3.57 11.69 -19.59
CA ILE A 164 -2.36 11.26 -20.31
C ILE A 164 -2.56 9.82 -20.81
N TRP A 165 -3.01 9.67 -22.05
CA TRP A 165 -3.38 8.36 -22.62
C TRP A 165 -2.22 7.44 -22.99
N LYS A 166 -0.99 7.97 -23.08
CA LYS A 166 0.19 7.25 -23.59
C LYS A 166 0.48 5.92 -22.87
N ASN A 167 0.01 5.77 -21.63
CA ASN A 167 0.28 4.60 -20.80
C ASN A 167 -0.82 3.52 -20.88
N TYR A 168 -1.82 3.69 -21.75
CA TYR A 168 -2.96 2.78 -21.87
C TYR A 168 -3.11 2.27 -23.30
N ASN A 169 -3.47 0.99 -23.43
CA ASN A 169 -3.73 0.36 -24.74
C ASN A 169 -5.04 0.88 -25.37
N CYS A 170 -5.97 1.36 -24.55
CA CYS A 170 -7.28 1.84 -24.94
C CYS A 170 -7.32 3.35 -24.76
N THR A 171 -7.38 4.09 -25.87
CA THR A 171 -7.33 5.55 -25.90
C THR A 171 -8.74 6.13 -25.89
N GLY A 172 -9.03 6.97 -24.90
CA GLY A 172 -10.34 7.61 -24.73
C GLY A 172 -11.30 6.81 -23.84
N PHE A 173 -12.22 7.53 -23.20
CA PHE A 173 -13.21 6.92 -22.30
C PHE A 173 -14.23 6.10 -23.09
N GLY A 174 -14.53 6.50 -24.33
CA GLY A 174 -15.39 5.74 -25.22
C GLY A 174 -14.84 4.35 -25.55
N CYS A 175 -13.52 4.22 -25.71
CA CYS A 175 -12.87 2.93 -25.90
C CYS A 175 -13.06 2.04 -24.66
N LEU A 176 -12.81 2.58 -23.46
CA LEU A 176 -12.90 1.83 -22.20
C LEU A 176 -14.32 1.33 -21.95
N SER A 177 -15.31 2.20 -22.15
CA SER A 177 -16.74 1.86 -21.99
C SER A 177 -17.19 0.80 -22.99
N LYS A 178 -16.70 0.84 -24.24
CA LYS A 178 -17.01 -0.19 -25.24
C LYS A 178 -16.32 -1.52 -24.95
N SER A 179 -15.08 -1.47 -24.48
CA SER A 179 -14.30 -2.67 -24.14
C SER A 179 -14.94 -3.43 -22.98
N ASN A 180 -15.35 -2.73 -21.93
CA ASN A 180 -16.10 -3.31 -20.82
C ASN A 180 -16.94 -2.23 -20.11
N PRO A 181 -18.28 -2.25 -20.29
CA PRO A 181 -19.18 -1.30 -19.64
C PRO A 181 -19.14 -1.32 -18.10
N GLN A 182 -18.64 -2.39 -17.49
CA GLN A 182 -18.53 -2.51 -16.03
C GLN A 182 -17.31 -1.78 -15.43
N LEU A 183 -16.43 -1.22 -16.26
CA LEU A 183 -15.29 -0.41 -15.78
C LEU A 183 -15.73 0.95 -15.22
N GLY A 184 -16.97 1.38 -15.46
CA GLY A 184 -17.55 2.58 -14.86
C GLY A 184 -17.13 3.91 -15.51
N PHE A 185 -16.73 3.88 -16.79
CA PHE A 185 -16.37 5.09 -17.55
C PHE A 185 -17.54 5.71 -18.34
N ASP A 186 -18.70 5.04 -18.43
CA ASP A 186 -19.89 5.59 -19.08
C ASP A 186 -20.79 6.29 -18.06
N MET A 187 -20.70 7.63 -17.99
CA MET A 187 -21.46 8.42 -17.02
C MET A 187 -22.98 8.30 -17.18
N LYS A 188 -23.50 7.96 -18.38
CA LYS A 188 -24.94 7.75 -18.62
C LYS A 188 -25.44 6.50 -17.92
N ILE A 189 -24.60 5.48 -17.81
CA ILE A 189 -24.90 4.26 -17.06
C ILE A 189 -24.68 4.52 -15.57
N GLU A 190 -23.53 5.11 -15.22
CA GLU A 190 -23.13 5.30 -13.84
C GLU A 190 -24.08 6.21 -13.04
N GLN A 191 -24.71 7.22 -13.66
CA GLN A 191 -25.68 8.10 -13.00
C GLN A 191 -26.89 7.37 -12.43
N SER A 192 -27.21 6.18 -12.95
CA SER A 192 -28.36 5.37 -12.50
C SER A 192 -28.00 4.37 -11.39
N ARG A 193 -26.70 4.11 -11.16
CA ARG A 193 -26.26 3.14 -10.14
C ARG A 193 -26.57 3.65 -8.74
N PHE A 194 -26.88 2.71 -7.83
CA PHE A 194 -27.27 2.96 -6.43
C PHE A 194 -28.60 3.71 -6.21
N LEU A 195 -29.36 4.01 -7.27
CA LEU A 195 -30.66 4.70 -7.13
C LEU A 195 -31.84 3.74 -6.95
N SER A 196 -31.76 2.55 -7.54
CA SER A 196 -32.81 1.52 -7.45
C SER A 196 -32.23 0.18 -7.01
N SER A 197 -33.08 -0.64 -6.40
CA SER A 197 -32.76 -2.00 -5.99
C SER A 197 -33.37 -2.97 -7.00
N LYS A 198 -32.55 -3.82 -7.61
CA LYS A 198 -32.97 -4.86 -8.57
C LYS A 198 -33.08 -6.22 -7.89
N SER A 199 -32.38 -6.39 -6.78
CA SER A 199 -32.30 -7.62 -5.99
C SER A 199 -32.15 -7.31 -4.51
N ASP A 200 -32.28 -8.33 -3.67
CA ASP A 200 -32.04 -8.22 -2.23
C ASP A 200 -30.57 -7.88 -1.88
N LEU A 201 -29.63 -8.07 -2.82
CA LEU A 201 -28.24 -7.65 -2.63
C LEU A 201 -28.07 -6.15 -2.74
N ASP A 202 -28.99 -5.45 -3.40
CA ASP A 202 -28.86 -4.01 -3.60
C ASP A 202 -29.25 -3.24 -2.34
N LEU A 203 -28.53 -2.14 -2.12
CA LEU A 203 -28.87 -1.13 -1.13
C LEU A 203 -28.80 0.23 -1.84
N SER A 204 -29.96 0.86 -2.02
CA SER A 204 -29.99 2.18 -2.64
C SER A 204 -29.49 3.26 -1.68
N ILE A 205 -29.04 4.39 -2.24
CA ILE A 205 -28.67 5.59 -1.47
C ILE A 205 -29.86 6.01 -0.59
N SER A 206 -31.07 6.05 -1.15
CA SER A 206 -32.28 6.44 -0.40
C SER A 206 -32.55 5.51 0.79
N GLN A 207 -32.41 4.19 0.62
CA GLN A 207 -32.55 3.22 1.70
C GLN A 207 -31.48 3.41 2.77
N LEU A 208 -30.22 3.64 2.39
CA LEU A 208 -29.13 3.90 3.34
C LEU A 208 -29.44 5.13 4.21
N PHE A 209 -29.89 6.23 3.63
CA PHE A 209 -30.25 7.44 4.38
C PHE A 209 -31.49 7.24 5.26
N GLN A 210 -32.48 6.47 4.81
CA GLN A 210 -33.65 6.11 5.64
C GLN A 210 -33.24 5.29 6.86
N ILE A 211 -32.35 4.31 6.69
CA ILE A 211 -31.77 3.51 7.78
C ILE A 211 -31.04 4.40 8.76
N ALA A 212 -30.14 5.27 8.27
CA ALA A 212 -29.37 6.18 9.11
C ALA A 212 -30.30 7.11 9.91
N LYS A 213 -31.29 7.72 9.25
CA LYS A 213 -32.28 8.59 9.89
C LYS A 213 -33.08 7.86 10.97
N SER A 214 -33.53 6.64 10.69
CA SER A 214 -34.31 5.82 11.64
C SER A 214 -33.49 5.40 12.87
N ALA A 215 -32.17 5.29 12.71
CA ALA A 215 -31.23 5.00 13.80
C ALA A 215 -30.69 6.26 14.50
N GLY A 216 -31.16 7.47 14.14
CA GLY A 216 -30.64 8.73 14.69
C GLY A 216 -29.19 9.02 14.31
N SER A 217 -28.68 8.42 13.23
CA SER A 217 -27.30 8.59 12.74
C SER A 217 -27.25 9.49 11.52
N VAL A 218 -26.20 10.28 11.40
CA VAL A 218 -25.95 11.18 10.25
C VAL A 218 -24.74 10.70 9.47
N ILE A 219 -24.87 10.64 8.14
CA ILE A 219 -23.78 10.32 7.21
C ILE A 219 -23.31 11.63 6.56
N ARG A 220 -22.06 12.03 6.77
CA ARG A 220 -21.43 13.27 6.29
C ARG A 220 -20.08 13.00 5.62
N LEU A 221 -19.29 12.10 6.22
CA LEU A 221 -17.97 11.67 5.75
C LEU A 221 -17.99 10.17 5.43
N GLY A 222 -17.58 9.83 4.22
CA GLY A 222 -17.48 8.46 3.76
C GLY A 222 -16.10 8.11 3.20
N LEU A 223 -15.80 6.82 3.19
CA LEU A 223 -14.65 6.24 2.53
C LEU A 223 -15.10 5.10 1.61
N ASP A 224 -14.73 5.18 0.35
CA ASP A 224 -15.07 4.20 -0.69
C ASP A 224 -13.83 3.38 -1.07
N VAL A 225 -13.74 2.19 -0.49
CA VAL A 225 -12.61 1.28 -0.66
C VAL A 225 -12.75 0.51 -1.97
N GLY A 226 -11.79 0.73 -2.89
CA GLY A 226 -11.84 0.18 -4.24
C GLY A 226 -13.00 0.71 -5.08
N GLY A 227 -13.22 2.02 -5.04
CA GLY A 227 -14.38 2.67 -5.67
C GLY A 227 -14.30 2.85 -7.19
N GLY A 228 -13.22 2.41 -7.83
CA GLY A 228 -13.04 2.51 -9.28
C GLY A 228 -13.05 3.95 -9.76
N THR A 229 -14.02 4.31 -10.62
CA THR A 229 -14.22 5.68 -11.12
C THR A 229 -14.97 6.60 -10.14
N GLY A 230 -15.32 6.13 -8.94
CA GLY A 230 -15.92 6.94 -7.87
C GLY A 230 -17.44 7.13 -8.01
N THR A 231 -18.15 6.16 -8.59
CA THR A 231 -19.61 6.29 -8.81
C THR A 231 -20.40 6.38 -7.52
N PHE A 232 -20.03 5.63 -6.49
CA PHE A 232 -20.65 5.76 -5.18
C PHE A 232 -20.41 7.15 -4.58
N ALA A 233 -19.15 7.62 -4.60
CA ALA A 233 -18.80 8.96 -4.14
C ALA A 233 -19.54 10.07 -4.91
N ALA A 234 -19.75 9.92 -6.21
CA ALA A 234 -20.56 10.84 -7.01
C ALA A 234 -22.02 10.92 -6.55
N GLN A 235 -22.65 9.78 -6.28
CA GLN A 235 -24.03 9.76 -5.76
C GLN A 235 -24.11 10.38 -4.37
N MET A 236 -23.14 10.09 -3.50
CA MET A 236 -23.08 10.65 -2.15
C MET A 236 -22.85 12.17 -2.16
N LYS A 237 -22.04 12.69 -3.10
CA LYS A 237 -21.85 14.13 -3.29
C LYS A 237 -23.16 14.86 -3.61
N LEU A 238 -24.06 14.27 -4.38
CA LEU A 238 -25.39 14.83 -4.66
C LEU A 238 -26.28 14.91 -3.40
N GLN A 239 -25.94 14.15 -2.35
CA GLN A 239 -26.58 14.17 -1.03
C GLN A 239 -25.77 15.00 -0.01
N ASN A 240 -24.83 15.84 -0.47
CA ASN A 240 -23.92 16.64 0.36
C ASN A 240 -23.03 15.82 1.31
N VAL A 241 -22.68 14.59 0.93
CA VAL A 241 -21.72 13.75 1.66
C VAL A 241 -20.37 13.78 0.96
N THR A 242 -19.32 14.04 1.72
CA THR A 242 -17.95 14.00 1.23
C THR A 242 -17.43 12.57 1.33
N VAL A 243 -17.04 11.99 0.19
CA VAL A 243 -16.49 10.64 0.14
C VAL A 243 -15.09 10.68 -0.47
N VAL A 244 -14.12 10.10 0.25
CA VAL A 244 -12.79 9.82 -0.29
C VAL A 244 -12.83 8.46 -0.97
N THR A 245 -12.35 8.36 -2.20
CA THR A 245 -12.37 7.11 -2.98
C THR A 245 -10.95 6.57 -3.13
N THR A 246 -10.69 5.37 -2.61
CA THR A 246 -9.43 4.66 -2.91
C THR A 246 -9.55 3.96 -4.27
N THR A 247 -8.53 4.11 -5.11
CA THR A 247 -8.47 3.48 -6.43
C THR A 247 -7.03 3.41 -6.93
N MET A 248 -6.76 2.56 -7.93
CA MET A 248 -5.45 2.39 -8.58
C MET A 248 -5.64 2.48 -10.09
N ASN A 249 -4.64 2.92 -10.85
CA ASN A 249 -4.74 3.09 -12.30
C ASN A 249 -4.32 1.83 -13.06
N LEU A 250 -4.91 0.69 -12.67
CA LEU A 250 -4.62 -0.62 -13.26
C LEU A 250 -5.28 -0.77 -14.63
N GLY A 251 -4.53 -0.44 -15.69
CA GLY A 251 -4.97 -0.57 -17.08
C GLY A 251 -5.96 0.50 -17.55
N ALA A 252 -6.38 1.41 -16.67
CA ALA A 252 -7.25 2.54 -16.99
C ALA A 252 -7.03 3.72 -16.01
N PRO A 253 -7.37 4.96 -16.39
CA PRO A 253 -7.12 6.18 -15.61
C PRO A 253 -8.24 6.43 -14.56
N TYR A 254 -8.37 5.53 -13.58
CA TYR A 254 -9.43 5.61 -12.58
C TYR A 254 -9.31 6.83 -11.67
N SER A 255 -8.10 7.14 -11.21
CA SER A 255 -7.84 8.26 -10.30
C SER A 255 -8.15 9.60 -10.97
N GLU A 256 -7.77 9.75 -12.24
CA GLU A 256 -8.09 10.90 -13.08
C GLU A 256 -9.59 11.00 -13.29
N ALA A 257 -10.28 9.88 -13.59
CA ALA A 257 -11.74 9.89 -13.74
C ALA A 257 -12.45 10.35 -12.46
N VAL A 258 -12.02 9.89 -11.28
CA VAL A 258 -12.55 10.36 -9.99
C VAL A 258 -12.32 11.87 -9.83
N ALA A 259 -11.10 12.36 -10.07
CA ALA A 259 -10.77 13.77 -9.97
C ALA A 259 -11.59 14.64 -10.94
N LEU A 260 -11.74 14.20 -12.20
CA LEU A 260 -12.50 14.91 -13.23
C LEU A 260 -13.99 15.04 -12.93
N ARG A 261 -14.53 14.18 -12.06
CA ARG A 261 -15.91 14.27 -11.53
C ARG A 261 -16.01 15.24 -10.35
N GLY A 262 -14.91 15.87 -9.96
CA GLY A 262 -14.80 16.73 -8.79
C GLY A 262 -14.96 15.96 -7.48
N LEU A 263 -14.36 14.78 -7.41
CA LEU A 263 -14.29 13.90 -6.24
C LEU A 263 -12.82 13.75 -5.81
N VAL A 264 -12.58 13.17 -4.63
CA VAL A 264 -11.23 13.03 -4.07
C VAL A 264 -10.73 11.60 -4.28
N PRO A 265 -9.82 11.35 -5.26
CA PRO A 265 -9.15 10.08 -5.37
C PRO A 265 -8.03 9.98 -4.34
N LEU A 266 -7.87 8.78 -3.80
CA LEU A 266 -6.74 8.37 -2.99
C LEU A 266 -6.07 7.19 -3.70
N HIS A 267 -4.91 7.43 -4.29
CA HIS A 267 -4.19 6.46 -5.09
C HIS A 267 -3.41 5.48 -4.21
N VAL A 268 -4.11 4.47 -3.68
CA VAL A 268 -3.59 3.52 -2.69
C VAL A 268 -4.12 2.10 -2.96
N PRO A 269 -3.30 1.06 -2.78
CA PRO A 269 -3.74 -0.32 -2.93
C PRO A 269 -4.46 -0.80 -1.65
N LEU A 270 -5.21 -1.90 -1.74
CA LEU A 270 -6.06 -2.39 -0.65
C LEU A 270 -5.29 -2.88 0.60
N GLN A 271 -4.00 -3.17 0.44
CA GLN A 271 -3.12 -3.66 1.50
C GLN A 271 -2.62 -2.54 2.43
N GLN A 272 -2.88 -1.29 2.07
CA GLN A 272 -2.38 -0.13 2.78
C GLN A 272 -3.39 0.33 3.81
N ARG A 273 -2.85 0.79 4.95
CA ARG A 273 -3.65 1.39 6.00
C ARG A 273 -4.36 2.63 5.44
N LEU A 274 -5.66 2.73 5.68
CA LEU A 274 -6.54 3.82 5.31
C LEU A 274 -6.00 5.13 5.91
N PRO A 275 -5.52 6.09 5.11
CA PRO A 275 -4.77 7.25 5.58
C PRO A 275 -5.70 8.38 6.04
N VAL A 276 -6.58 8.05 6.98
CA VAL A 276 -7.53 8.98 7.61
C VAL A 276 -7.50 8.78 9.12
N PHE A 277 -7.90 9.82 9.86
CA PHE A 277 -7.84 9.80 11.32
C PHE A 277 -8.80 8.76 11.92
N ASP A 278 -8.48 8.29 13.12
CA ASP A 278 -9.24 7.27 13.82
C ASP A 278 -10.62 7.82 14.22
N GLY A 279 -11.68 7.04 14.02
CA GLY A 279 -13.01 7.35 14.52
C GLY A 279 -13.71 8.57 13.89
N VAL A 280 -13.36 8.98 12.66
CA VAL A 280 -13.95 10.16 12.00
C VAL A 280 -14.94 9.84 10.88
N MET A 281 -14.91 8.62 10.34
CA MET A 281 -15.75 8.24 9.21
C MET A 281 -17.13 7.81 9.67
N ASP A 282 -18.18 8.32 9.02
CA ASP A 282 -19.56 7.93 9.28
C ASP A 282 -19.93 6.66 8.50
N LEU A 283 -19.28 6.42 7.36
CA LEU A 283 -19.49 5.28 6.47
C LEU A 283 -18.17 4.82 5.85
N VAL A 284 -17.94 3.51 5.84
CA VAL A 284 -16.91 2.88 5.00
C VAL A 284 -17.58 1.84 4.11
N ARG A 285 -17.51 2.03 2.80
CA ARG A 285 -17.96 1.07 1.80
C ARG A 285 -16.76 0.31 1.25
N CYS A 286 -16.86 -1.00 1.22
CA CYS A 286 -15.94 -1.87 0.48
C CYS A 286 -16.66 -2.39 -0.76
N GLY A 287 -16.27 -1.90 -1.94
CA GLY A 287 -16.84 -2.33 -3.21
C GLY A 287 -16.23 -3.63 -3.75
N HIS A 288 -16.52 -3.95 -5.01
CA HIS A 288 -16.12 -5.19 -5.67
C HIS A 288 -14.63 -5.52 -5.65
N ALA A 289 -13.75 -4.52 -5.52
CA ALA A 289 -12.32 -4.76 -5.42
C ALA A 289 -11.94 -5.54 -4.16
N VAL A 290 -12.70 -5.37 -3.07
CA VAL A 290 -12.51 -6.09 -1.81
C VAL A 290 -13.19 -7.44 -1.93
N ASN A 291 -12.40 -8.50 -2.15
CA ASN A 291 -12.97 -9.81 -2.49
C ASN A 291 -12.08 -11.00 -2.14
N ARG A 292 -12.57 -12.22 -2.39
CA ARG A 292 -11.88 -13.49 -2.04
C ARG A 292 -10.46 -13.69 -2.58
N TRP A 293 -9.96 -12.84 -3.46
CA TRP A 293 -8.58 -12.88 -3.95
C TRP A 293 -7.59 -12.36 -2.90
N ILE A 294 -8.07 -11.55 -1.95
CA ILE A 294 -7.28 -11.02 -0.84
C ILE A 294 -7.07 -12.16 0.18
N PRO A 295 -5.82 -12.41 0.62
CA PRO A 295 -5.55 -13.39 1.68
C PRO A 295 -6.37 -13.11 2.94
N VAL A 296 -6.87 -14.16 3.60
CA VAL A 296 -7.78 -14.03 4.76
C VAL A 296 -7.19 -13.15 5.87
N THR A 297 -5.90 -13.32 6.19
CA THR A 297 -5.21 -12.50 7.21
C THR A 297 -5.15 -11.03 6.80
N MET A 298 -4.94 -10.73 5.51
CA MET A 298 -4.96 -9.36 5.00
C MET A 298 -6.36 -8.74 5.08
N MET A 299 -7.39 -9.54 4.77
CA MET A 299 -8.77 -9.11 4.92
C MET A 299 -9.11 -8.78 6.38
N GLU A 300 -8.61 -9.58 7.33
CA GLU A 300 -8.78 -9.33 8.76
C GLU A 300 -8.20 -7.97 9.16
N PHE A 301 -6.97 -7.66 8.75
CA PHE A 301 -6.37 -6.36 9.00
C PHE A 301 -7.11 -5.21 8.32
N LEU A 302 -7.60 -5.41 7.09
CA LEU A 302 -8.46 -4.42 6.44
C LEU A 302 -9.72 -4.14 7.28
N PHE A 303 -10.36 -5.17 7.84
CA PHE A 303 -11.55 -4.98 8.68
C PHE A 303 -11.23 -4.29 10.01
N TYR A 304 -10.09 -4.58 10.64
CA TYR A 304 -9.64 -3.81 11.80
C TYR A 304 -9.36 -2.35 11.46
N ASP A 305 -8.87 -2.08 10.26
CA ASP A 305 -8.60 -0.72 9.82
C ASP A 305 -9.88 0.05 9.47
N VAL A 306 -10.87 -0.64 8.90
CA VAL A 306 -12.25 -0.14 8.77
C VAL A 306 -12.82 0.21 10.15
N ASP A 307 -12.66 -0.69 11.13
CA ASP A 307 -13.10 -0.42 12.50
C ASP A 307 -12.41 0.79 13.11
N ARG A 308 -11.09 0.92 12.90
CA ARG A 308 -10.33 2.06 13.40
C ARG A 308 -10.87 3.39 12.88
N VAL A 309 -11.13 3.51 11.58
CA VAL A 309 -11.53 4.80 10.97
C VAL A 309 -13.00 5.14 11.21
N LEU A 310 -13.86 4.14 11.45
CA LEU A 310 -15.27 4.35 11.74
C LEU A 310 -15.49 4.94 13.13
N ARG A 311 -16.29 6.01 13.20
CA ARG A 311 -16.81 6.53 14.47
C ARG A 311 -17.81 5.55 15.10
N GLY A 312 -18.02 5.67 16.41
CA GLY A 312 -19.13 4.98 17.08
C GLY A 312 -20.47 5.31 16.40
N GLY A 313 -21.29 4.28 16.12
CA GLY A 313 -22.55 4.40 15.39
C GLY A 313 -22.44 4.58 13.87
N GLY A 314 -21.21 4.60 13.33
CA GLY A 314 -20.94 4.59 11.90
C GLY A 314 -21.23 3.24 11.24
N TYR A 315 -21.25 3.22 9.91
CA TYR A 315 -21.64 2.06 9.13
C TYR A 315 -20.48 1.45 8.34
N PHE A 316 -20.34 0.14 8.42
CA PHE A 316 -19.52 -0.65 7.52
C PHE A 316 -20.42 -1.32 6.47
N TRP A 317 -20.18 -1.02 5.20
CA TRP A 317 -20.91 -1.60 4.08
C TRP A 317 -19.98 -2.47 3.22
N LEU A 318 -20.16 -3.80 3.30
CA LEU A 318 -19.62 -4.75 2.33
C LEU A 318 -20.59 -4.86 1.16
N ASP A 319 -20.20 -4.36 -0.01
CA ASP A 319 -21.08 -4.25 -1.17
C ASP A 319 -20.72 -5.31 -2.22
N HIS A 320 -21.60 -6.30 -2.40
CA HIS A 320 -21.42 -7.41 -3.33
C HIS A 320 -20.05 -8.11 -3.18
N PHE A 321 -19.70 -8.46 -1.94
CA PHE A 321 -18.56 -9.30 -1.62
C PHE A 321 -18.79 -10.72 -2.15
N PHE A 322 -17.95 -11.14 -3.07
CA PHE A 322 -17.94 -12.42 -3.74
C PHE A 322 -17.03 -13.46 -3.06
N SER A 323 -17.60 -14.63 -2.77
CA SER A 323 -16.84 -15.80 -2.35
C SER A 323 -17.52 -17.10 -2.78
N LYS A 324 -16.84 -18.25 -2.57
CA LYS A 324 -17.56 -19.53 -2.55
C LYS A 324 -18.53 -19.53 -1.37
N ARG A 325 -19.68 -20.20 -1.51
CA ARG A 325 -20.68 -20.30 -0.45
C ARG A 325 -20.11 -20.92 0.83
N LEU A 326 -19.30 -21.97 0.72
CA LEU A 326 -18.66 -22.61 1.86
C LEU A 326 -17.67 -21.68 2.59
N ASP A 327 -16.88 -20.92 1.84
CA ASP A 327 -15.93 -19.96 2.41
C ASP A 327 -16.68 -18.79 3.08
N LEU A 328 -17.81 -18.36 2.51
CA LEU A 328 -18.66 -17.33 3.13
C LEU A 328 -19.08 -17.77 4.53
N GLU A 329 -19.58 -19.00 4.67
CA GLU A 329 -20.10 -19.51 5.94
C GLU A 329 -19.00 -19.87 6.94
N LYS A 330 -17.90 -20.48 6.49
CA LYS A 330 -16.86 -21.02 7.38
C LYS A 330 -15.70 -20.07 7.65
N VAL A 331 -15.46 -19.07 6.79
CA VAL A 331 -14.29 -18.18 6.87
C VAL A 331 -14.74 -16.74 7.04
N TYR A 332 -15.44 -16.17 6.05
CA TYR A 332 -15.70 -14.74 6.00
C TYR A 332 -16.77 -14.30 7.02
N ARG A 333 -17.83 -15.08 7.22
CA ARG A 333 -18.86 -14.78 8.23
C ARG A 333 -18.24 -14.74 9.64
N PRO A 334 -17.51 -15.77 10.13
CA PRO A 334 -16.80 -15.69 11.40
C PRO A 334 -15.85 -14.50 11.49
N LEU A 335 -15.09 -14.24 10.42
CA LEU A 335 -14.16 -13.12 10.35
C LEU A 335 -14.84 -11.77 10.57
N ILE A 336 -15.95 -11.51 9.87
CA ILE A 336 -16.73 -10.27 9.99
C ILE A 336 -17.33 -10.14 11.40
N TRP A 337 -17.80 -11.24 12.00
CA TRP A 337 -18.41 -11.20 13.33
C TRP A 337 -17.43 -10.92 14.47
N LYS A 338 -16.12 -11.11 14.27
CA LYS A 338 -15.09 -10.66 15.23
C LYS A 338 -15.17 -9.17 15.55
N LEU A 339 -15.72 -8.35 14.64
CA LEU A 339 -15.90 -6.91 14.85
C LEU A 339 -16.95 -6.57 15.93
N GLY A 340 -17.87 -7.48 16.23
CA GLY A 340 -18.96 -7.24 17.19
C GLY A 340 -19.99 -6.19 16.73
N TYR A 341 -20.12 -5.96 15.42
CA TYR A 341 -21.03 -4.94 14.89
C TYR A 341 -22.47 -5.42 14.87
N LYS A 342 -23.41 -4.47 15.01
CA LYS A 342 -24.84 -4.75 14.87
C LYS A 342 -25.19 -5.00 13.41
N LYS A 343 -25.85 -6.13 13.14
CA LYS A 343 -26.40 -6.45 11.81
C LYS A 343 -27.53 -5.50 11.44
N VAL A 344 -27.40 -4.78 10.33
CA VAL A 344 -28.48 -3.94 9.76
C VAL A 344 -29.05 -4.58 8.50
N LYS A 345 -28.18 -5.02 7.59
CA LYS A 345 -28.53 -5.80 6.40
C LYS A 345 -27.56 -6.97 6.27
N TRP A 346 -28.08 -8.13 5.87
CA TRP A 346 -27.28 -9.30 5.49
C TRP A 346 -28.01 -10.07 4.41
N ALA A 347 -27.63 -9.85 3.16
CA ALA A 347 -28.24 -10.48 2.00
C ALA A 347 -27.21 -11.33 1.28
N VAL A 348 -27.56 -12.58 0.95
CA VAL A 348 -26.71 -13.49 0.19
C VAL A 348 -27.45 -13.92 -1.06
N GLY A 349 -26.84 -13.72 -2.22
CA GLY A 349 -27.42 -14.09 -3.51
C GLY A 349 -26.44 -14.93 -4.32
N ASN A 350 -26.95 -15.79 -5.20
CA ASN A 350 -26.11 -16.59 -6.08
C ASN A 350 -25.47 -15.71 -7.15
N LYS A 351 -24.21 -15.98 -7.47
CA LYS A 351 -23.58 -15.43 -8.66
C LYS A 351 -24.00 -16.30 -9.85
N THR A 352 -24.74 -15.72 -10.78
CA THR A 352 -25.48 -16.46 -11.83
C THR A 352 -24.74 -16.58 -13.16
N ASP A 353 -23.54 -16.02 -13.28
CA ASP A 353 -22.70 -16.26 -14.45
C ASP A 353 -22.22 -17.72 -14.50
N SER A 354 -21.73 -18.15 -15.66
CA SER A 354 -21.30 -19.54 -15.89
C SER A 354 -20.25 -20.01 -14.88
N SER A 355 -19.36 -19.12 -14.45
CA SER A 355 -18.34 -19.42 -13.43
C SER A 355 -18.95 -19.57 -12.03
N GLY A 356 -19.96 -18.75 -11.69
CA GLY A 356 -20.60 -18.77 -10.38
C GLY A 356 -21.46 -20.01 -10.13
N VAL A 357 -22.19 -20.48 -11.14
CA VAL A 357 -22.99 -21.71 -11.05
C VAL A 357 -22.08 -22.93 -10.85
N LYS A 358 -20.98 -23.02 -11.61
CA LYS A 358 -20.04 -24.15 -11.53
C LYS A 358 -19.33 -24.24 -10.18
N ASN A 359 -18.98 -23.09 -9.61
CA ASN A 359 -18.15 -23.01 -8.41
C ASN A 359 -18.95 -22.75 -7.12
N GLN A 360 -20.29 -22.77 -7.19
CA GLN A 360 -21.19 -22.43 -6.07
C GLN A 360 -20.84 -21.09 -5.43
N GLU A 361 -20.61 -20.08 -6.28
CA GLU A 361 -20.22 -18.75 -5.85
C GLU A 361 -21.43 -17.89 -5.51
N VAL A 362 -21.24 -17.02 -4.53
CA VAL A 362 -22.27 -16.14 -3.99
C VAL A 362 -21.72 -14.72 -3.83
N TYR A 363 -22.63 -13.76 -3.83
CA TYR A 363 -22.40 -12.41 -3.34
C TYR A 363 -23.02 -12.25 -1.95
N LEU A 364 -22.34 -11.51 -1.09
CA LEU A 364 -22.81 -10.97 0.17
C LEU A 364 -22.90 -9.45 0.05
N THR A 365 -24.06 -8.89 0.36
CA THR A 365 -24.17 -7.49 0.76
C THR A 365 -24.51 -7.41 2.23
N ALA A 366 -23.64 -6.78 3.01
CA ALA A 366 -23.82 -6.56 4.43
C ALA A 366 -23.70 -5.07 4.78
N LEU A 367 -24.66 -4.59 5.57
CA LEU A 367 -24.58 -3.29 6.24
C LEU A 367 -24.54 -3.56 7.74
N LEU A 368 -23.47 -3.11 8.38
CA LEU A 368 -23.20 -3.36 9.79
C LEU A 368 -22.97 -2.02 10.49
N GLN A 369 -23.49 -1.86 11.71
CA GLN A 369 -23.32 -0.63 12.49
C GLN A 369 -22.34 -0.86 13.64
N LYS A 370 -21.32 0.00 13.73
CA LYS A 370 -20.37 0.00 14.83
C LYS A 370 -21.08 0.39 16.14
N PRO A 371 -20.92 -0.35 17.25
CA PRO A 371 -21.46 0.04 18.55
C PRO A 371 -20.97 1.43 19.01
N LEU A 372 -21.76 2.14 19.82
CA LEU A 372 -21.34 3.43 20.41
C LEU A 372 -20.26 3.25 21.48
N SER A 373 -20.34 2.16 22.22
CA SER A 373 -19.38 1.69 23.21
C SER A 373 -19.23 0.17 23.08
N ARG A 374 -18.04 -0.36 23.36
CA ARG A 374 -17.81 -1.81 23.45
C ARG A 374 -18.00 -2.30 24.87
#